data_AF-A0A833GNR6-F1
#
_entry.id   AF-A0A833GNR6-F1
#
_cell.length_a   1.000
_cell.length_b   1.000
_cell.length_c   1.000
_cell.angle_alpha   90.00
_cell.angle_beta   90.00
_cell.angle_gamma   90.00
#
_symmetry.space_group_name_H-M   'P 1'
#
loop_
_entity.id
_entity.type
_entity.pdbx_description
1 polymer ?
#
loop_
_entity_poly.entity_id
_entity_poly.type
_entity_poly.pdbx_seq_one_letter_code
_entity_poly.pdbx_strand_id
1 'polypeptide(L)'
;MTDINISSEQNADQANVLYKIYILLSVVIFFSVLNYSIPQRDFSDTDTYLYYIDYIYFFRDADWWHFEGLSKITMLALRFLTQDTLDAVSILRYVLILVFSLSMYYMYRSISWQGLAIAVALYAPLLGLVTIRATPAYILVALSAIAAMDGKWRSIPLLLSGFLFHVSTALAIPAIFLTLALSRYGVKTVKARYIYATFLACGLFYGVIGSFGAQSFLDFLGSFSYLAKYTVYIPEANSAAAASEAQSNMAIHYALMGGIVTLAMFLIYMARDDQGVDKLFIAISVFVYVSLFLLSSPVVSTRYSPFFILPALARIDISFRGGWTLASALGVLIFGTAIFLVNIDLIIL
;
A
#
# COMPACT_ATOMS: atom_id res chain seq x y z
N MET A 1 22.24 -21.28 35.55
CA MET A 1 21.41 -21.65 34.38
C MET A 1 20.76 -20.45 33.69
N THR A 2 20.99 -19.21 34.13
CA THR A 2 20.41 -17.97 33.55
C THR A 2 21.23 -17.36 32.40
N ASP A 3 22.53 -17.64 32.30
CA ASP A 3 23.42 -16.94 31.35
C ASP A 3 23.34 -17.47 29.90
N ILE A 4 22.92 -18.72 29.71
CA ILE A 4 22.78 -19.32 28.37
C ILE A 4 21.58 -18.72 27.62
N ASN A 5 20.51 -18.36 28.33
CA ASN A 5 19.31 -17.79 27.71
C ASN A 5 19.52 -16.35 27.23
N ILE A 6 20.23 -15.53 28.01
CA ILE A 6 20.50 -14.12 27.69
C ILE A 6 21.33 -13.99 26.40
N SER A 7 22.34 -14.84 26.23
CA SER A 7 23.16 -14.83 25.01
C SER A 7 22.36 -15.28 23.78
N SER A 8 21.44 -16.23 23.91
CA SER A 8 20.62 -16.70 22.79
C SER A 8 19.60 -15.67 22.30
N GLU A 9 18.96 -14.92 23.20
CA GLU A 9 18.01 -13.86 22.86
C GLU A 9 18.71 -12.65 22.23
N GLN A 10 19.85 -12.23 22.80
CA GLN A 10 20.67 -11.16 22.22
C GLN A 10 21.17 -11.50 20.81
N ASN A 11 21.59 -12.74 20.57
CA ASN A 11 22.01 -13.20 19.24
C ASN A 11 20.84 -13.20 18.24
N ALA A 12 19.63 -13.58 18.67
CA ALA A 12 18.44 -13.56 17.82
C ALA A 12 18.02 -12.14 17.43
N ASP A 13 18.09 -11.19 18.38
CA ASP A 13 17.77 -9.78 18.13
C ASP A 13 18.79 -9.12 17.18
N GLN A 14 20.08 -9.40 17.37
CA GLN A 14 21.13 -8.92 16.45
C GLN A 14 20.96 -9.49 15.05
N ALA A 15 20.69 -10.79 14.92
CA ALA A 15 20.42 -11.42 13.63
C ALA A 15 19.20 -10.80 12.95
N ASN A 16 18.12 -10.54 13.70
CA ASN A 16 16.91 -9.89 13.17
C ASN A 16 17.21 -8.50 12.59
N VAL A 17 18.03 -7.69 13.26
CA VAL A 17 18.45 -6.37 12.75
C VAL A 17 19.27 -6.52 11.47
N LEU A 18 20.25 -7.44 11.46
CA LEU A 18 21.08 -7.70 10.29
C LEU A 18 20.27 -8.13 9.06
N TYR A 19 19.31 -9.04 9.23
CA TYR A 19 18.44 -9.45 8.12
C TYR A 19 17.65 -8.30 7.52
N LYS A 20 17.10 -7.40 8.35
CA LYS A 20 16.39 -6.21 7.86
C LYS A 20 17.32 -5.30 7.06
N ILE A 21 18.54 -5.07 7.56
CA ILE A 21 19.54 -4.26 6.87
C ILE A 21 19.88 -4.89 5.52
N TYR A 22 20.12 -6.20 5.48
CA TYR A 22 20.41 -6.90 4.22
C TYR A 22 19.27 -6.81 3.22
N ILE A 23 18.02 -7.05 3.65
CA ILE A 23 16.84 -6.92 2.78
C ILE A 23 16.77 -5.51 2.17
N LEU A 24 16.89 -4.47 3.00
CA LEU A 24 16.81 -3.09 2.54
C LEU A 24 17.99 -2.70 1.65
N LEU A 25 19.20 -3.15 1.97
CA LEU A 25 20.38 -2.92 1.14
C LEU A 25 20.22 -3.59 -0.23
N SER A 26 19.71 -4.82 -0.28
CA SER A 26 19.41 -5.52 -1.53
C SER A 26 18.40 -4.75 -2.37
N VAL A 27 17.36 -4.17 -1.77
CA VAL A 27 16.39 -3.31 -2.46
C VAL A 27 17.05 -2.06 -3.04
N VAL A 28 17.87 -1.37 -2.24
CA VAL A 28 18.58 -0.17 -2.70
C VAL A 28 19.50 -0.50 -3.87
N ILE A 29 20.30 -1.56 -3.77
CA ILE A 29 21.20 -1.99 -4.85
C ILE A 29 20.40 -2.37 -6.10
N PHE A 30 19.39 -3.22 -5.95
CA PHE A 30 18.56 -3.69 -7.06
C PHE A 30 17.93 -2.54 -7.84
N PHE A 31 17.25 -1.61 -7.15
CA PHE A 31 16.62 -0.48 -7.83
C PHE A 31 17.62 0.56 -8.34
N SER A 32 18.77 0.73 -7.68
CA SER A 32 19.82 1.60 -8.20
C SER A 32 20.41 1.05 -9.51
N VAL A 33 20.61 -0.27 -9.58
CA VAL A 33 21.06 -0.95 -10.81
C VAL A 33 19.99 -0.84 -11.89
N LEU A 34 18.71 -1.07 -11.58
CA LEU A 34 17.63 -0.89 -12.55
C LEU A 34 17.56 0.54 -13.08
N ASN A 35 17.57 1.54 -12.19
CA ASN A 35 17.50 2.95 -12.58
C ASN A 35 18.72 3.41 -13.40
N TYR A 36 19.88 2.78 -13.19
CA TYR A 36 21.08 3.03 -13.99
C TYR A 36 21.05 2.31 -15.36
N SER A 37 20.48 1.11 -15.40
CA SER A 37 20.57 0.22 -16.57
C SER A 37 19.44 0.42 -17.59
N ILE A 38 18.29 0.94 -17.17
CA ILE A 38 17.13 1.17 -18.02
C ILE A 38 17.09 2.64 -18.44
N PRO A 39 16.95 2.96 -19.75
CA PRO A 39 16.75 4.33 -20.21
C PRO A 39 15.56 4.98 -19.52
N GLN A 40 15.69 6.24 -19.08
CA GLN A 40 14.65 6.89 -18.26
C GLN A 40 13.29 6.93 -18.95
N ARG A 41 13.24 7.07 -20.27
CA ARG A 41 12.00 7.08 -21.06
C ARG A 41 11.24 5.74 -21.06
N ASP A 42 11.93 4.63 -20.76
CA ASP A 42 11.37 3.27 -20.83
C ASP A 42 10.71 2.85 -19.49
N PHE A 43 10.45 3.81 -18.60
CA PHE A 43 9.67 3.59 -17.38
C PHE A 43 8.28 4.20 -17.55
N SER A 44 7.24 3.46 -17.18
CA SER A 44 5.84 3.77 -17.51
C SER A 44 5.32 5.10 -16.94
N ASP A 45 5.91 5.61 -15.85
CA ASP A 45 5.51 6.88 -15.23
C ASP A 45 6.32 8.10 -15.74
N THR A 46 7.33 7.92 -16.59
CA THR A 46 8.24 9.02 -17.00
C THR A 46 7.53 10.13 -17.76
N ASP A 47 6.67 9.81 -18.72
CA ASP A 47 5.95 10.83 -19.50
C ASP A 47 5.00 11.64 -18.62
N THR A 48 4.37 10.96 -17.67
CA THR A 48 3.53 11.59 -16.65
C THR A 48 4.35 12.59 -15.82
N TYR A 49 5.57 12.22 -15.45
CA TYR A 49 6.51 13.08 -14.73
C TYR A 49 6.95 14.30 -15.49
N LEU A 50 7.39 14.11 -16.74
CA LEU A 50 7.82 15.19 -17.61
C LEU A 50 6.68 16.19 -17.82
N TYR A 51 5.49 15.67 -18.15
CA TYR A 51 4.29 16.48 -18.30
C TYR A 51 3.99 17.30 -17.03
N TYR A 52 3.96 16.67 -15.85
CA TYR A 52 3.65 17.40 -14.61
C TYR A 52 4.69 18.46 -14.27
N ILE A 53 5.98 18.13 -14.35
CA ILE A 53 7.04 19.08 -14.00
C ILE A 53 6.99 20.28 -14.95
N ASP A 54 6.92 20.04 -16.25
CA ASP A 54 6.90 21.11 -17.24
C ASP A 54 5.59 21.91 -17.17
N TYR A 55 4.44 21.25 -16.99
CA TYR A 55 3.14 21.93 -16.84
C TYR A 55 3.14 22.87 -15.63
N ILE A 56 3.60 22.38 -14.47
CA ILE A 56 3.64 23.16 -13.23
C ILE A 56 4.67 24.29 -13.33
N TYR A 57 5.82 24.04 -13.96
CA TYR A 57 6.91 25.02 -14.08
C TYR A 57 6.58 26.16 -15.05
N PHE A 58 6.02 25.84 -16.22
CA PHE A 58 5.82 26.81 -17.31
C PHE A 58 4.42 27.45 -17.33
N PHE A 59 3.36 26.74 -16.95
CA PHE A 59 1.98 27.22 -17.17
C PHE A 59 1.28 27.76 -15.92
N ARG A 60 1.74 27.40 -14.70
CA ARG A 60 1.31 27.98 -13.40
C ARG A 60 -0.19 28.30 -13.31
N ASP A 61 -1.05 27.33 -13.62
CA ASP A 61 -2.50 27.49 -13.48
C ASP A 61 -2.92 27.80 -12.03
N ALA A 62 -3.99 28.58 -11.84
CA ALA A 62 -4.47 29.02 -10.52
C ALA A 62 -4.76 27.87 -9.51
N ASP A 63 -4.94 26.64 -10.01
CA ASP A 63 -5.21 25.44 -9.21
C ASP A 63 -3.97 24.65 -8.80
N TRP A 64 -2.77 25.18 -9.07
CA TRP A 64 -1.51 24.49 -8.77
C TRP A 64 -1.37 24.11 -7.28
N TRP A 65 -2.01 24.85 -6.36
CA TRP A 65 -1.95 24.61 -4.90
C TRP A 65 -3.12 23.80 -4.33
N HIS A 66 -4.21 23.59 -5.08
CA HIS A 66 -5.45 23.01 -4.53
C HIS A 66 -5.32 21.52 -4.16
N PHE A 67 -4.44 20.77 -4.83
CA PHE A 67 -4.17 19.36 -4.52
C PHE A 67 -2.69 19.00 -4.74
N GLU A 68 -2.17 18.16 -3.83
CA GLU A 68 -0.83 17.56 -3.91
C GLU A 68 0.34 18.56 -3.83
N GLY A 69 0.13 19.69 -3.13
CA GLY A 69 1.08 20.80 -3.06
C GLY A 69 2.51 20.39 -2.67
N LEU A 70 2.69 19.44 -1.75
CA LEU A 70 4.03 18.99 -1.37
C LEU A 70 4.73 18.26 -2.51
N SER A 71 4.02 17.39 -3.24
CA SER A 71 4.61 16.68 -4.38
C SER A 71 5.07 17.66 -5.47
N LYS A 72 4.27 18.69 -5.74
CA LYS A 72 4.56 19.73 -6.74
C LYS A 72 5.73 20.62 -6.32
N ILE A 73 5.78 21.00 -5.04
CA ILE A 73 6.91 21.76 -4.49
C ILE A 73 8.21 20.95 -4.59
N THR A 74 8.18 19.65 -4.24
CA THR A 74 9.36 18.78 -4.37
C THR A 74 9.83 18.66 -5.82
N MET A 75 8.90 18.47 -6.76
CA MET A 75 9.19 18.42 -8.19
C MET A 75 9.81 19.74 -8.70
N LEU A 76 9.23 20.88 -8.35
CA LEU A 76 9.73 22.21 -8.71
C LEU A 76 11.11 22.49 -8.12
N ALA A 77 11.33 22.13 -6.86
CA ALA A 77 12.62 22.29 -6.20
C ALA A 77 13.71 21.49 -6.92
N LEU A 78 13.42 20.24 -7.28
CA LEU A 78 14.36 19.40 -8.04
C LEU A 78 14.61 19.98 -9.44
N ARG A 79 13.57 20.39 -10.15
CA ARG A 79 13.71 21.02 -11.48
C ARG A 79 14.54 22.30 -11.43
N PHE A 80 14.39 23.09 -10.37
CA PHE A 80 15.19 24.29 -10.14
C PHE A 80 16.65 23.95 -9.82
N LEU A 81 16.92 22.86 -9.10
CA LEU A 81 18.28 22.44 -8.80
C LEU A 81 19.00 21.83 -10.00
N THR A 82 18.31 21.02 -10.81
CA THR A 82 18.93 20.32 -11.95
C THR A 82 19.00 21.16 -13.21
N GLN A 83 18.14 22.18 -13.36
CA GLN A 83 17.98 22.96 -14.59
C GLN A 83 17.58 22.14 -15.83
N ASP A 84 17.35 20.83 -15.67
CA ASP A 84 16.84 19.90 -16.68
C ASP A 84 15.72 19.01 -16.11
N THR A 85 14.68 18.74 -16.91
CA THR A 85 13.49 17.98 -16.47
C THR A 85 13.78 16.48 -16.37
N LEU A 86 14.55 15.91 -17.31
CA LEU A 86 14.89 14.48 -17.29
C LEU A 86 15.82 14.15 -16.11
N ASP A 87 16.80 15.02 -15.85
CA ASP A 87 17.69 14.87 -14.68
C ASP A 87 16.93 14.99 -13.36
N ALA A 88 15.94 15.89 -13.28
CA ALA A 88 15.07 16.01 -12.10
C ALA A 88 14.31 14.70 -11.83
N VAL A 89 13.76 14.08 -12.88
CA VAL A 89 13.04 12.80 -12.78
C VAL A 89 13.97 11.66 -12.37
N SER A 90 15.19 11.62 -12.92
CA SER A 90 16.19 10.61 -12.58
C SER A 90 16.60 10.68 -11.09
N ILE A 91 16.93 11.89 -10.59
CA ILE A 91 17.29 12.11 -9.19
C ILE A 91 16.13 11.75 -8.25
N LEU A 92 14.90 12.11 -8.64
CA LEU A 92 13.70 11.83 -7.86
C LEU A 92 13.55 10.34 -7.52
N ARG A 93 13.88 9.44 -8.45
CA ARG A 93 13.79 7.99 -8.25
C ARG A 93 14.78 7.50 -7.20
N TYR A 94 16.01 8.00 -7.21
CA TYR A 94 16.99 7.70 -6.16
C TYR A 94 16.53 8.21 -4.78
N VAL A 95 15.95 9.41 -4.73
CA VAL A 95 15.35 9.96 -3.50
C VAL A 95 14.21 9.07 -3.01
N LEU A 96 13.36 8.58 -3.91
CA LEU A 96 12.25 7.67 -3.57
C LEU A 96 12.74 6.34 -3.00
N ILE A 97 13.74 5.71 -3.62
CA ILE A 97 14.35 4.46 -3.14
C ILE A 97 14.88 4.65 -1.71
N LEU A 98 15.55 5.78 -1.45
CA LEU A 98 16.07 6.11 -0.12
C LEU A 98 14.95 6.33 0.90
N VAL A 99 13.95 7.17 0.56
CA VAL A 99 12.80 7.46 1.43
C VAL A 99 12.03 6.18 1.77
N PHE A 100 11.78 5.33 0.77
CA PHE A 100 11.15 4.02 0.95
C PHE A 100 11.95 3.15 1.93
N SER A 101 13.25 3.00 1.70
CA SER A 101 14.10 2.10 2.49
C SER A 101 14.20 2.54 3.94
N LEU A 102 14.40 3.84 4.19
CA LEU A 102 14.41 4.40 5.54
C LEU A 102 13.06 4.23 6.23
N SER A 103 11.96 4.51 5.52
CA SER A 103 10.61 4.38 6.08
C SER A 103 10.27 2.94 6.46
N MET A 104 10.64 1.98 5.60
CA MET A 104 10.48 0.56 5.89
C MET A 104 11.32 0.12 7.10
N TYR A 105 12.57 0.59 7.21
CA TYR A 105 13.39 0.32 8.40
C TYR A 105 12.70 0.80 9.68
N TYR A 106 12.24 2.06 9.72
CA TYR A 106 11.61 2.62 10.91
C TYR A 106 10.27 1.96 11.24
N MET A 107 9.46 1.65 10.24
CA MET A 107 8.15 1.04 10.40
C MET A 107 8.25 -0.39 10.95
N TYR A 108 9.25 -1.16 10.50
CA TYR A 108 9.45 -2.56 10.89
C TYR A 108 10.53 -2.76 11.97
N ARG A 109 11.01 -1.68 12.60
CA ARG A 109 12.13 -1.74 13.57
C ARG A 109 11.89 -2.72 14.72
N SER A 110 10.65 -2.79 15.21
CA SER A 110 10.25 -3.55 16.41
C SER A 110 9.61 -4.91 16.12
N ILE A 111 9.41 -5.28 14.86
CA ILE A 111 8.79 -6.55 14.45
C ILE A 111 9.85 -7.48 13.85
N SER A 112 9.55 -8.74 13.68
CA SER A 112 10.39 -9.70 12.98
C SER A 112 10.64 -9.30 11.51
N TRP A 113 11.81 -9.66 10.95
CA TRP A 113 12.23 -9.29 9.59
C TRP A 113 11.31 -9.86 8.49
N GLN A 114 10.53 -10.89 8.80
CA GLN A 114 9.66 -11.59 7.86
C GLN A 114 8.54 -10.68 7.34
N GLY A 115 7.91 -9.89 8.22
CA GLY A 115 6.92 -8.91 7.80
C GLY A 115 7.50 -7.88 6.82
N LEU A 116 8.74 -7.46 7.06
CA LEU A 116 9.46 -6.56 6.16
C LEU A 116 9.75 -7.22 4.80
N ALA A 117 10.20 -8.48 4.78
CA ALA A 117 10.46 -9.21 3.55
C ALA A 117 9.20 -9.32 2.67
N ILE A 118 8.05 -9.63 3.28
CA ILE A 118 6.76 -9.70 2.58
C ILE A 118 6.36 -8.32 2.05
N ALA A 119 6.47 -7.27 2.88
CA ALA A 119 6.14 -5.91 2.47
C ALA A 119 7.01 -5.43 1.30
N VAL A 120 8.30 -5.75 1.32
CA VAL A 120 9.24 -5.46 0.23
C VAL A 120 8.86 -6.24 -1.03
N ALA A 121 8.59 -7.55 -0.92
CA ALA A 121 8.18 -8.34 -2.09
C ALA A 121 6.89 -7.81 -2.73
N LEU A 122 5.91 -7.41 -1.93
CA LEU A 122 4.62 -6.93 -2.46
C LEU A 122 4.71 -5.52 -3.06
N TYR A 123 5.45 -4.61 -2.40
CA TYR A 123 5.30 -3.18 -2.65
C TYR A 123 6.58 -2.45 -3.00
N ALA A 124 7.76 -3.06 -2.93
CA ALA A 124 9.00 -2.38 -3.27
C ALA A 124 9.01 -1.88 -4.72
N PRO A 125 8.53 -2.63 -5.75
CA PRO A 125 8.42 -2.08 -7.10
C PRO A 125 7.42 -0.91 -7.15
N LEU A 126 6.24 -1.12 -6.56
CA LEU A 126 5.14 -0.14 -6.54
C LEU A 126 5.46 1.14 -5.75
N LEU A 127 6.44 1.14 -4.86
CA LEU A 127 6.73 2.28 -4.00
C LEU A 127 8.14 2.84 -4.24
N GLY A 128 9.09 2.00 -4.63
CA GLY A 128 10.45 2.39 -4.97
C GLY A 128 10.57 3.07 -6.33
N LEU A 129 9.65 2.78 -7.27
CA LEU A 129 9.79 3.21 -8.68
C LEU A 129 8.57 3.94 -9.27
N VAL A 130 7.44 4.04 -8.54
CA VAL A 130 6.19 4.63 -9.07
C VAL A 130 6.24 6.15 -9.04
N THR A 131 5.86 6.81 -7.94
CA THR A 131 5.89 8.28 -7.92
C THR A 131 6.11 8.93 -6.54
N ILE A 132 6.83 10.06 -6.50
CA ILE A 132 6.91 11.06 -5.40
C ILE A 132 5.55 11.62 -4.99
N ARG A 133 4.54 11.51 -5.87
CA ARG A 133 3.17 11.82 -5.49
C ARG A 133 2.66 10.72 -4.57
N ALA A 134 2.73 9.46 -5.01
CA ALA A 134 2.07 8.36 -4.32
C ALA A 134 2.89 7.75 -3.16
N THR A 135 4.20 7.52 -3.33
CA THR A 135 5.03 6.81 -2.33
C THR A 135 5.07 7.50 -0.96
N PRO A 136 5.35 8.82 -0.84
CA PRO A 136 5.30 9.49 0.45
C PRO A 136 3.90 9.45 1.06
N ALA A 137 2.86 9.56 0.22
CA ALA A 137 1.48 9.46 0.67
C ALA A 137 1.17 8.07 1.26
N TYR A 138 1.59 6.99 0.60
CA TYR A 138 1.47 5.62 1.08
C TYR A 138 2.16 5.42 2.43
N ILE A 139 3.40 5.90 2.57
CA ILE A 139 4.17 5.81 3.80
C ILE A 139 3.51 6.59 4.94
N LEU A 140 3.11 7.84 4.70
CA LEU A 140 2.48 8.69 5.71
C LEU A 140 1.13 8.14 6.17
N VAL A 141 0.34 7.57 5.25
CA VAL A 141 -0.92 6.91 5.59
C VAL A 141 -0.69 5.63 6.38
N ALA A 142 0.32 4.83 6.05
CA ALA A 142 0.68 3.64 6.84
C ALA A 142 1.12 4.04 8.26
N LEU A 143 1.96 5.06 8.40
CA LEU A 143 2.35 5.60 9.72
C LEU A 143 1.15 6.19 10.48
N SER A 144 0.22 6.82 9.77
CA SER A 144 -1.04 7.31 10.34
C SER A 144 -1.90 6.18 10.89
N ALA A 145 -2.07 5.10 10.12
CA ALA A 145 -2.80 3.91 10.55
C ALA A 145 -2.17 3.27 11.79
N ILE A 146 -0.84 3.13 11.84
CA ILE A 146 -0.12 2.64 13.03
C ILE A 146 -0.39 3.56 14.24
N ALA A 147 -0.30 4.87 14.04
CA ALA A 147 -0.62 5.82 15.10
C ALA A 147 -2.09 5.75 15.56
N ALA A 148 -3.03 5.50 14.65
CA ALA A 148 -4.45 5.35 14.96
C ALA A 148 -4.73 4.07 15.74
N MET A 149 -4.10 2.94 15.37
CA MET A 149 -4.17 1.69 16.12
C MET A 149 -3.65 1.86 17.55
N ASP A 150 -2.59 2.66 17.73
CA ASP A 150 -2.07 3.05 19.05
C ASP A 150 -2.92 4.10 19.79
N GLY A 151 -4.02 4.59 19.21
CA GLY A 151 -4.87 5.60 19.83
C GLY A 151 -4.24 7.01 19.90
N LYS A 152 -3.25 7.30 19.04
CA LYS A 152 -2.51 8.56 19.05
C LYS A 152 -3.11 9.56 18.05
N TRP A 153 -3.38 10.78 18.51
CA TRP A 153 -3.88 11.89 17.68
C TRP A 153 -2.94 12.29 16.55
N ARG A 154 -1.64 11.98 16.66
CA ARG A 154 -0.66 12.19 15.58
C ARG A 154 -1.03 11.49 14.26
N SER A 155 -1.96 10.53 14.29
CA SER A 155 -2.54 9.93 13.08
C SER A 155 -3.16 10.97 12.14
N ILE A 156 -3.87 11.97 12.67
CA ILE A 156 -4.54 12.99 11.86
C ILE A 156 -3.56 13.85 11.06
N PRO A 157 -2.55 14.53 11.65
CA PRO A 157 -1.62 15.33 10.87
C PRO A 157 -0.79 14.49 9.89
N LEU A 158 -0.51 13.20 10.18
CA LEU A 158 0.15 12.29 9.24
C LEU A 158 -0.74 12.00 8.02
N LEU A 159 -2.04 11.74 8.24
CA LEU A 159 -3.01 11.53 7.17
C LEU A 159 -3.18 12.77 6.30
N LEU A 160 -3.32 13.95 6.92
CA LEU A 160 -3.41 15.22 6.21
C LEU A 160 -2.14 15.52 5.41
N SER A 161 -0.95 15.24 5.97
CA SER A 161 0.31 15.36 5.24
C SER A 161 0.37 14.43 4.03
N GLY A 162 -0.14 13.20 4.16
CA GLY A 162 -0.27 12.28 3.04
C GLY A 162 -1.18 12.81 1.93
N PHE A 163 -2.29 13.46 2.30
CA PHE A 163 -3.21 14.13 1.36
C PHE A 163 -2.54 15.28 0.57
N LEU A 164 -1.57 15.96 1.18
CA LEU A 164 -0.76 16.97 0.49
C LEU A 164 0.25 16.38 -0.52
N PHE A 165 0.48 15.05 -0.51
CA PHE A 165 1.28 14.37 -1.52
C PHE A 165 0.43 13.68 -2.59
N HIS A 166 -0.67 13.03 -2.21
CA HIS A 166 -1.58 12.39 -3.16
C HIS A 166 -3.02 12.37 -2.65
N VAL A 167 -3.97 12.68 -3.52
CA VAL A 167 -5.40 12.73 -3.14
C VAL A 167 -5.99 11.36 -2.78
N SER A 168 -5.42 10.26 -3.27
CA SER A 168 -5.93 8.90 -2.98
C SER A 168 -5.87 8.53 -1.49
N THR A 169 -5.13 9.27 -0.67
CA THR A 169 -5.17 9.10 0.80
C THR A 169 -6.55 9.35 1.38
N ALA A 170 -7.42 10.07 0.67
CA ALA A 170 -8.83 10.24 1.01
C ALA A 170 -9.53 8.90 1.26
N LEU A 171 -9.16 7.88 0.48
CA LEU A 171 -9.74 6.53 0.58
C LEU A 171 -9.45 5.87 1.93
N ALA A 172 -8.34 6.24 2.58
CA ALA A 172 -7.95 5.70 3.89
C ALA A 172 -8.57 6.45 5.08
N ILE A 173 -9.18 7.63 4.85
CA ILE A 173 -9.79 8.45 5.90
C ILE A 173 -10.81 7.64 6.74
N PRO A 174 -11.79 6.94 6.15
CA PRO A 174 -12.81 6.25 6.93
C PRO A 174 -12.21 5.18 7.85
N ALA A 175 -11.29 4.37 7.31
CA ALA A 175 -10.63 3.30 8.06
C ALA A 175 -9.79 3.86 9.22
N ILE A 176 -9.04 4.94 8.99
CA ILE A 176 -8.16 5.54 10.01
C ILE A 176 -8.96 6.22 11.12
N PHE A 177 -9.98 7.00 10.78
CA PHE A 177 -10.82 7.68 11.79
C PHE A 177 -11.58 6.67 12.65
N LEU A 178 -12.17 5.65 12.03
CA LEU A 178 -12.88 4.60 12.76
C LEU A 178 -11.92 3.82 13.68
N THR A 179 -10.71 3.51 13.19
CA THR A 179 -9.69 2.82 13.99
C THR A 179 -9.22 3.66 15.17
N LEU A 180 -8.97 4.96 14.97
CA LEU A 180 -8.63 5.87 16.05
C LEU A 180 -9.74 5.93 17.11
N ALA A 181 -11.00 6.03 16.67
CA ALA A 181 -12.14 5.99 17.58
C ALA A 181 -12.19 4.69 18.37
N LEU A 182 -12.12 3.53 17.71
CA LEU A 182 -12.15 2.20 18.35
C LEU A 182 -11.02 2.02 19.38
N SER A 183 -9.81 2.47 19.04
CA SER A 183 -8.67 2.43 19.96
C SER A 183 -8.92 3.28 21.21
N ARG A 184 -9.51 4.48 21.04
CA ARG A 184 -9.83 5.41 22.15
C ARG A 184 -11.01 4.96 22.99
N TYR A 185 -11.97 4.26 22.41
CA TYR A 185 -13.05 3.58 23.14
C TYR A 185 -12.57 2.34 23.91
N GLY A 186 -11.31 1.93 23.75
CA GLY A 186 -10.72 0.85 24.54
C GLY A 186 -11.09 -0.54 24.05
N VAL A 187 -11.40 -0.72 22.77
CA VAL A 187 -11.61 -2.04 22.17
C VAL A 187 -10.29 -2.81 22.20
N LYS A 188 -10.14 -3.77 23.11
CA LYS A 188 -8.89 -4.55 23.24
C LYS A 188 -8.98 -5.93 22.64
N THR A 189 -10.14 -6.59 22.74
CA THR A 189 -10.27 -8.00 22.39
C THR A 189 -11.34 -8.22 21.34
N VAL A 190 -10.95 -8.88 20.25
CA VAL A 190 -11.86 -9.29 19.18
C VAL A 190 -11.45 -10.68 18.73
N LYS A 191 -12.36 -11.66 18.85
CA LYS A 191 -12.10 -13.03 18.39
C LYS A 191 -12.23 -13.09 16.87
N ALA A 192 -11.22 -13.65 16.20
CA ALA A 192 -11.16 -13.75 14.74
C ALA A 192 -12.41 -14.44 14.14
N ARG A 193 -12.97 -15.45 14.83
CA ARG A 193 -14.19 -16.14 14.40
C ARG A 193 -15.39 -15.21 14.14
N TYR A 194 -15.52 -14.12 14.91
CA TYR A 194 -16.61 -13.17 14.72
C TYR A 194 -16.38 -12.32 13.47
N ILE A 195 -15.13 -11.94 13.20
CA ILE A 195 -14.78 -11.24 11.97
C ILE A 195 -15.07 -12.13 10.75
N TYR A 196 -14.69 -13.40 10.81
CA TYR A 196 -14.95 -14.35 9.72
C TYR A 196 -16.44 -14.63 9.51
N ALA A 197 -17.20 -14.79 10.59
CA ALA A 197 -18.65 -14.94 10.50
C ALA A 197 -19.30 -13.70 9.87
N THR A 198 -18.89 -12.50 10.27
CA THR A 198 -19.38 -11.25 9.68
C THR A 198 -18.98 -11.13 8.22
N PHE A 199 -17.73 -11.45 7.86
CA PHE A 199 -17.26 -11.39 6.47
C PHE A 199 -18.04 -12.36 5.57
N LEU A 200 -18.27 -13.59 6.03
CA LEU A 200 -19.10 -14.57 5.33
C LEU A 200 -20.55 -14.09 5.20
N ALA A 201 -21.13 -13.55 6.28
CA ALA A 201 -22.49 -13.02 6.27
C ALA A 201 -22.64 -11.83 5.31
N CYS A 202 -21.70 -10.88 5.32
CA CYS A 202 -21.66 -9.75 4.39
C CYS A 202 -21.46 -10.21 2.95
N GLY A 203 -20.61 -11.22 2.71
CA GLY A 203 -20.41 -11.79 1.38
C GLY A 203 -21.67 -12.46 0.84
N LEU A 204 -22.36 -13.25 1.67
CA LEU A 204 -23.67 -13.84 1.31
C LEU A 204 -24.74 -12.76 1.08
N PHE A 205 -24.80 -11.75 1.93
CA PHE A 205 -25.74 -10.63 1.80
C PHE A 205 -25.47 -9.83 0.51
N TYR A 206 -24.20 -9.54 0.19
CA TYR A 206 -23.82 -8.89 -1.06
C TYR A 206 -24.14 -9.77 -2.28
N GLY A 207 -23.92 -11.09 -2.21
CA GLY A 207 -24.32 -12.01 -3.27
C GLY A 207 -25.83 -12.03 -3.55
N VAL A 208 -26.65 -11.70 -2.54
CA VAL A 208 -28.13 -11.68 -2.64
C VAL A 208 -28.68 -10.29 -3.00
N ILE A 209 -28.06 -9.21 -2.51
CA ILE A 209 -28.62 -7.84 -2.58
C ILE A 209 -27.71 -6.86 -3.35
N GLY A 210 -26.42 -7.15 -3.48
CA GLY A 210 -25.40 -6.24 -4.05
C GLY A 210 -25.66 -5.83 -5.49
N SER A 211 -26.38 -6.65 -6.26
CA SER A 211 -26.84 -6.32 -7.62
C SER A 211 -27.82 -5.14 -7.67
N PHE A 212 -28.50 -4.82 -6.56
CA PHE A 212 -29.51 -3.75 -6.50
C PHE A 212 -28.96 -2.42 -5.95
N GLY A 213 -27.85 -2.42 -5.21
CA GLY A 213 -27.30 -1.25 -4.52
C GLY A 213 -26.05 -0.61 -5.16
N ALA A 214 -25.49 -1.25 -6.20
CA ALA A 214 -24.27 -0.77 -6.86
C ALA A 214 -24.43 0.65 -7.43
N GLN A 215 -25.59 0.97 -8.01
CA GLN A 215 -25.86 2.28 -8.60
C GLN A 215 -25.83 3.41 -7.56
N SER A 216 -26.45 3.24 -6.39
CA SER A 216 -26.46 4.29 -5.35
C SER A 216 -25.07 4.57 -4.75
N PHE A 217 -24.20 3.56 -4.71
CA PHE A 217 -22.80 3.75 -4.29
C PHE A 217 -21.96 4.43 -5.38
N LEU A 218 -22.20 4.10 -6.66
CA LEU A 218 -21.61 4.80 -7.79
C LEU A 218 -22.03 6.28 -7.82
N ASP A 219 -23.30 6.58 -7.53
CA ASP A 219 -23.81 7.95 -7.46
C ASP A 219 -23.18 8.73 -6.28
N PHE A 220 -22.98 8.07 -5.13
CA PHE A 220 -22.24 8.64 -4.00
C PHE A 220 -20.77 8.90 -4.34
N LEU A 221 -20.07 7.98 -4.98
CA LEU A 221 -18.68 8.19 -5.42
C LEU A 221 -18.59 9.28 -6.50
N GLY A 222 -19.54 9.31 -7.44
CA GLY A 222 -19.67 10.32 -8.47
C GLY A 222 -19.97 11.73 -7.92
N SER A 223 -20.53 11.83 -6.71
CA SER A 223 -20.71 13.11 -6.01
C SER A 223 -19.38 13.79 -5.61
N PHE A 224 -18.26 13.04 -5.62
CA PHE A 224 -16.92 13.57 -5.48
C PHE A 224 -16.26 13.72 -6.85
N SER A 225 -16.23 14.95 -7.38
CA SER A 225 -15.77 15.29 -8.74
C SER A 225 -14.40 14.73 -9.13
N TYR A 226 -13.53 14.43 -8.16
CA TYR A 226 -12.18 13.90 -8.39
C TYR A 226 -12.08 12.37 -8.33
N LEU A 227 -13.05 11.66 -7.74
CA LEU A 227 -13.14 10.19 -7.80
C LEU A 227 -13.77 9.73 -9.13
N ALA A 228 -14.50 10.63 -9.80
CA ALA A 228 -15.06 10.43 -11.12
C ALA A 228 -14.01 10.02 -12.17
N LYS A 229 -12.74 10.45 -12.06
CA LYS A 229 -11.69 10.03 -13.02
C LYS A 229 -11.40 8.52 -13.02
N TYR A 230 -11.86 7.80 -11.99
CA TYR A 230 -11.69 6.35 -11.89
C TYR A 230 -12.91 5.56 -12.34
N THR A 231 -14.03 6.21 -12.66
CA THR A 231 -15.24 5.54 -13.16
C THR A 231 -15.05 4.99 -14.58
N VAL A 232 -14.08 5.50 -15.33
CA VAL A 232 -13.69 5.02 -16.67
C VAL A 232 -13.14 3.58 -16.65
N TYR A 233 -12.79 3.07 -15.46
CA TYR A 233 -12.31 1.70 -15.24
C TYR A 233 -13.39 0.77 -14.66
N ILE A 234 -14.65 1.21 -14.59
CA ILE A 234 -15.78 0.37 -14.22
C ILE A 234 -15.98 -0.66 -15.35
N PRO A 235 -15.89 -1.98 -15.08
CA PRO A 235 -16.03 -3.01 -16.09
C PRO A 235 -17.36 -2.93 -16.86
N GLU A 236 -18.44 -2.46 -16.21
CA GLU A 236 -19.74 -2.25 -16.86
C GLU A 236 -19.79 -1.03 -17.80
N ALA A 237 -18.87 -0.07 -17.69
CA ALA A 237 -18.84 1.14 -18.52
C ALA A 237 -18.13 0.94 -19.88
N ASN A 238 -17.31 -0.12 -20.03
CA ASN A 238 -16.53 -0.39 -21.24
C ASN A 238 -16.97 -1.69 -21.95
N SER A 239 -18.27 -1.85 -22.20
CA SER A 239 -18.73 -2.89 -23.13
C SER A 239 -18.85 -2.32 -24.55
N ALA A 240 -17.88 -2.67 -25.42
CA ALA A 240 -18.12 -3.02 -26.85
C ALA A 240 -16.86 -3.33 -27.67
N ALA A 241 -15.62 -2.95 -27.29
CA ALA A 241 -14.49 -2.98 -28.25
C ALA A 241 -13.16 -3.64 -27.84
N ALA A 242 -12.92 -4.02 -26.57
CA ALA A 242 -11.58 -4.43 -26.10
C ALA A 242 -11.49 -5.87 -25.53
N ALA A 243 -12.20 -6.83 -26.12
CA ALA A 243 -12.57 -8.09 -25.45
C ALA A 243 -11.42 -9.11 -25.19
N SER A 244 -10.23 -9.01 -25.80
CA SER A 244 -9.15 -10.00 -25.59
C SER A 244 -8.07 -9.55 -24.59
N GLU A 245 -7.53 -8.33 -24.72
CA GLU A 245 -6.51 -7.81 -23.79
C GLU A 245 -7.11 -7.35 -22.44
N ALA A 246 -8.36 -6.87 -22.43
CA ALA A 246 -9.02 -6.51 -21.18
C ALA A 246 -9.32 -7.75 -20.29
N GLN A 247 -9.55 -8.92 -20.91
CA GLN A 247 -9.80 -10.17 -20.16
C GLN A 247 -8.56 -10.72 -19.48
N SER A 248 -7.37 -10.68 -20.10
CA SER A 248 -6.11 -11.11 -19.47
C SER A 248 -5.72 -10.21 -18.30
N ASN A 249 -5.92 -8.89 -18.43
CA ASN A 249 -5.60 -7.93 -17.37
C ASN A 249 -6.57 -8.05 -16.18
N MET A 250 -7.84 -8.36 -16.43
CA MET A 250 -8.81 -8.61 -15.35
C MET A 250 -8.48 -9.86 -14.52
N ALA A 251 -7.99 -10.94 -15.13
CA ALA A 251 -7.59 -12.15 -14.42
C ALA A 251 -6.46 -11.87 -13.41
N ILE A 252 -5.49 -11.03 -13.79
CA ILE A 252 -4.40 -10.58 -12.91
C ILE A 252 -4.96 -9.80 -11.72
N HIS A 253 -5.88 -8.87 -11.97
CA HIS A 253 -6.51 -8.10 -10.91
C HIS A 253 -7.35 -8.94 -9.93
N TYR A 254 -8.09 -9.94 -10.42
CA TYR A 254 -8.80 -10.88 -9.56
C TYR A 254 -7.85 -11.75 -8.73
N ALA A 255 -6.73 -12.19 -9.31
CA ALA A 255 -5.70 -12.92 -8.58
C ALA A 255 -5.06 -12.05 -7.46
N LEU A 256 -4.78 -10.79 -7.77
CA LEU A 256 -4.30 -9.80 -6.80
C LEU A 256 -5.33 -9.57 -5.69
N MET A 257 -6.61 -9.42 -6.02
CA MET A 257 -7.69 -9.28 -5.05
C MET A 257 -7.76 -10.51 -4.13
N GLY A 258 -7.81 -11.71 -4.70
CA GLY A 258 -7.91 -12.96 -3.95
C GLY A 258 -6.76 -13.12 -2.96
N GLY A 259 -5.54 -12.80 -3.39
CA GLY A 259 -4.39 -12.93 -2.51
C GLY A 259 -4.19 -11.79 -1.51
N ILE A 260 -4.59 -10.55 -1.83
CA ILE A 260 -4.65 -9.45 -0.82
C ILE A 260 -5.67 -9.79 0.27
N VAL A 261 -6.85 -10.29 -0.11
CA VAL A 261 -7.88 -10.71 0.85
C VAL A 261 -7.38 -11.89 1.69
N THR A 262 -6.76 -12.89 1.06
CA THR A 262 -6.21 -14.05 1.78
C THR A 262 -5.11 -13.65 2.75
N LEU A 263 -4.18 -12.78 2.32
CA LEU A 263 -3.14 -12.24 3.20
C LEU A 263 -3.75 -11.48 4.37
N ALA A 264 -4.74 -10.63 4.14
CA ALA A 264 -5.37 -9.86 5.21
C ALA A 264 -6.10 -10.76 6.23
N MET A 265 -6.81 -11.78 5.75
CA MET A 265 -7.46 -12.78 6.61
C MET A 265 -6.43 -13.60 7.39
N PHE A 266 -5.32 -13.97 6.75
CA PHE A 266 -4.20 -14.62 7.42
C PHE A 266 -3.60 -13.74 8.52
N LEU A 267 -3.43 -12.45 8.28
CA LEU A 267 -2.95 -11.52 9.31
C LEU A 267 -3.93 -11.39 10.48
N ILE A 268 -5.25 -11.32 10.22
CA ILE A 268 -6.28 -11.37 11.28
C ILE A 268 -6.19 -12.65 12.11
N TYR A 269 -5.93 -13.79 11.46
CA TYR A 269 -5.74 -15.08 12.12
C TYR A 269 -4.50 -15.09 13.04
N MET A 270 -3.39 -14.53 12.57
CA MET A 270 -2.12 -14.49 13.29
C MET A 270 -2.10 -13.44 14.42
N ALA A 271 -2.91 -12.40 14.30
CA ALA A 271 -2.99 -11.36 15.32
C ALA A 271 -3.44 -11.92 16.67
N ARG A 272 -2.78 -11.49 17.74
CA ARG A 272 -3.09 -11.91 19.11
C ARG A 272 -4.47 -11.41 19.54
N ASP A 273 -5.06 -12.06 20.53
CA ASP A 273 -6.41 -11.72 21.00
C ASP A 273 -6.51 -10.31 21.61
N ASP A 274 -5.42 -9.78 22.15
CA ASP A 274 -5.30 -8.41 22.67
C ASP A 274 -5.05 -7.35 21.59
N GLN A 275 -4.93 -7.75 20.33
CA GLN A 275 -4.81 -6.87 19.15
C GLN A 275 -6.16 -6.66 18.46
N GLY A 276 -7.22 -6.41 19.24
CA GLY A 276 -8.58 -6.26 18.71
C GLY A 276 -8.73 -5.10 17.72
N VAL A 277 -8.09 -3.95 18.00
CA VAL A 277 -8.09 -2.78 17.10
C VAL A 277 -7.44 -3.10 15.77
N ASP A 278 -6.26 -3.75 15.78
CA ASP A 278 -5.53 -4.14 14.58
C ASP A 278 -6.36 -5.06 13.68
N LYS A 279 -7.01 -6.07 14.29
CA LYS A 279 -7.91 -6.99 13.57
C LYS A 279 -9.08 -6.25 12.90
N LEU A 280 -9.70 -5.32 13.62
CA LEU A 280 -10.81 -4.53 13.08
C LEU A 280 -10.36 -3.58 11.99
N PHE A 281 -9.20 -2.91 12.15
CA PHE A 281 -8.62 -2.07 11.11
C PHE A 281 -8.42 -2.85 9.80
N ILE A 282 -7.85 -4.05 9.88
CA ILE A 282 -7.66 -4.91 8.71
C ILE A 282 -9.02 -5.30 8.12
N ALA A 283 -9.98 -5.74 8.94
CA ALA A 283 -11.30 -6.13 8.46
C ALA A 283 -12.04 -5.00 7.74
N ILE A 284 -12.05 -3.79 8.33
CA ILE A 284 -12.64 -2.59 7.73
C ILE A 284 -11.94 -2.26 6.41
N SER A 285 -10.61 -2.31 6.39
CA SER A 285 -9.84 -1.98 5.19
C SER A 285 -10.04 -3.01 4.07
N VAL A 286 -10.14 -4.30 4.39
CA VAL A 286 -10.49 -5.34 3.41
C VAL A 286 -11.89 -5.10 2.85
N PHE A 287 -12.85 -4.74 3.70
CA PHE A 287 -14.19 -4.41 3.23
C PHE A 287 -14.18 -3.22 2.24
N VAL A 288 -13.44 -2.15 2.56
CA VAL A 288 -13.25 -1.01 1.66
C VAL A 288 -12.55 -1.45 0.37
N TYR A 289 -11.47 -2.24 0.46
CA TYR A 289 -10.72 -2.75 -0.67
C TYR A 289 -11.60 -3.55 -1.65
N VAL A 290 -12.39 -4.50 -1.14
CA VAL A 290 -13.31 -5.32 -1.93
C VAL A 290 -14.44 -4.46 -2.53
N SER A 291 -14.99 -3.52 -1.75
CA SER A 291 -16.01 -2.59 -2.24
C SER A 291 -15.48 -1.73 -3.39
N LEU A 292 -14.26 -1.20 -3.28
CA LEU A 292 -13.61 -0.46 -4.35
C LEU A 292 -13.37 -1.32 -5.58
N PHE A 293 -13.02 -2.59 -5.40
CA PHE A 293 -12.79 -3.52 -6.51
C PHE A 293 -14.08 -3.76 -7.30
N LEU A 294 -15.16 -4.09 -6.59
CA LEU A 294 -16.44 -4.50 -7.19
C LEU A 294 -17.27 -3.31 -7.68
N LEU A 295 -17.18 -2.16 -7.00
CA LEU A 295 -18.07 -1.03 -7.23
C LEU A 295 -17.39 0.18 -7.87
N SER A 296 -16.06 0.19 -8.03
CA SER A 296 -15.35 1.33 -8.64
C SER A 296 -14.38 0.87 -9.71
N SER A 297 -13.24 0.31 -9.33
CA SER A 297 -12.35 -0.35 -10.29
C SER A 297 -11.28 -1.19 -9.59
N PRO A 298 -10.78 -2.22 -10.27
CA PRO A 298 -9.63 -2.99 -9.78
C PRO A 298 -8.37 -2.15 -9.57
N VAL A 299 -8.17 -1.10 -10.36
CA VAL A 299 -7.02 -0.19 -10.26
C VAL A 299 -7.08 0.62 -8.97
N VAL A 300 -8.23 1.23 -8.66
CA VAL A 300 -8.41 1.99 -7.40
C VAL A 300 -8.24 1.09 -6.18
N SER A 301 -8.82 -0.11 -6.24
CA SER A 301 -8.67 -1.11 -5.19
C SER A 301 -7.20 -1.49 -4.98
N THR A 302 -6.48 -1.82 -6.04
CA THR A 302 -5.04 -2.17 -5.99
C THR A 302 -4.22 -1.02 -5.39
N ARG A 303 -4.50 0.23 -5.80
CA ARG A 303 -3.88 1.44 -5.25
C ARG A 303 -4.25 1.70 -3.79
N TYR A 304 -5.35 1.17 -3.27
CA TYR A 304 -5.72 1.27 -1.86
C TYR A 304 -4.97 0.25 -0.99
N SER A 305 -4.55 -0.89 -1.56
CA SER A 305 -3.95 -1.99 -0.78
C SER A 305 -2.73 -1.62 0.08
N PRO A 306 -1.78 -0.75 -0.35
CA PRO A 306 -0.63 -0.42 0.48
C PRO A 306 -1.03 0.34 1.75
N PHE A 307 -2.17 1.05 1.76
CA PHE A 307 -2.62 1.84 2.91
C PHE A 307 -2.98 1.00 4.13
N PHE A 308 -3.29 -0.29 3.95
CA PHE A 308 -3.68 -1.16 5.06
C PHE A 308 -2.80 -2.41 5.21
N ILE A 309 -2.26 -2.96 4.12
CA ILE A 309 -1.39 -4.14 4.21
C ILE A 309 -0.03 -3.77 4.83
N LEU A 310 0.58 -2.65 4.45
CA LEU A 310 1.85 -2.20 5.04
C LEU A 310 1.75 -2.00 6.56
N PRO A 311 0.80 -1.22 7.09
CA PRO A 311 0.70 -1.06 8.55
C PRO A 311 0.29 -2.36 9.26
N ALA A 312 -0.46 -3.25 8.61
CA ALA A 312 -0.82 -4.55 9.19
C ALA A 312 0.41 -5.47 9.34
N LEU A 313 1.23 -5.60 8.29
CA LEU A 313 2.48 -6.35 8.31
C LEU A 313 3.50 -5.77 9.31
N ALA A 314 3.49 -4.45 9.51
CA ALA A 314 4.33 -3.77 10.48
C ALA A 314 3.84 -3.89 11.94
N ARG A 315 2.69 -4.53 12.20
CA ARG A 315 2.06 -4.62 13.52
C ARG A 315 1.83 -6.05 13.99
N ILE A 316 1.61 -6.97 13.05
CA ILE A 316 1.33 -8.37 13.34
C ILE A 316 2.62 -9.14 13.18
N ASP A 317 3.10 -9.70 14.29
CA ASP A 317 4.29 -10.53 14.26
C ASP A 317 3.98 -11.88 13.62
N ILE A 318 4.59 -12.14 12.48
CA ILE A 318 4.48 -13.42 11.76
C ILE A 318 5.53 -14.34 12.36
N SER A 319 5.23 -14.89 13.54
CA SER A 319 6.12 -15.86 14.17
C SER A 319 6.00 -17.20 13.44
N PHE A 320 6.99 -17.56 12.63
CA PHE A 320 7.16 -18.93 12.13
C PHE A 320 7.63 -19.84 13.28
N ARG A 321 6.86 -19.93 14.38
CA ARG A 321 7.17 -20.87 15.46
C ARG A 321 6.80 -22.28 15.01
N GLY A 322 7.83 -23.08 14.71
CA GLY A 322 7.90 -24.52 14.95
C GLY A 322 6.87 -25.48 14.32
N GLY A 323 5.96 -25.00 13.46
CA GLY A 323 4.98 -25.86 12.79
C GLY A 323 4.51 -25.37 11.42
N TRP A 324 4.94 -24.17 11.02
CA TRP A 324 4.75 -23.66 9.66
C TRP A 324 5.84 -24.24 8.78
N THR A 325 5.50 -25.31 8.06
CA THR A 325 6.41 -26.00 7.14
C THR A 325 7.01 -25.04 6.13
N LEU A 326 8.21 -25.37 5.63
CA LEU A 326 8.88 -24.76 4.48
C LEU A 326 7.90 -24.37 3.34
N ALA A 327 6.83 -25.15 3.15
CA ALA A 327 5.76 -24.91 2.17
C ALA A 327 4.99 -23.60 2.36
N SER A 328 4.72 -23.14 3.58
CA SER A 328 4.00 -21.89 3.82
C SER A 328 4.91 -20.68 3.62
N ALA A 329 6.19 -20.80 4.02
CA ALA A 329 7.21 -19.81 3.70
C ALA A 329 7.46 -19.74 2.18
N LEU A 330 7.52 -20.90 1.50
CA LEU A 330 7.56 -20.96 0.04
C LEU A 330 6.29 -20.37 -0.59
N GLY A 331 5.11 -20.62 -0.04
CA GLY A 331 3.85 -20.09 -0.56
C GLY A 331 3.82 -18.56 -0.50
N VAL A 332 4.24 -17.98 0.62
CA VAL A 332 4.38 -16.53 0.77
C VAL A 332 5.48 -15.97 -0.13
N LEU A 333 6.61 -16.68 -0.26
CA LEU A 333 7.70 -16.28 -1.15
C LEU A 333 7.26 -16.32 -2.61
N ILE A 334 6.68 -17.42 -3.09
CA ILE A 334 6.18 -17.60 -4.45
C ILE A 334 5.10 -16.56 -4.76
N PHE A 335 4.14 -16.38 -3.84
CA PHE A 335 3.08 -15.40 -4.02
C PHE A 335 3.61 -13.96 -4.03
N GLY A 336 4.51 -13.65 -3.10
CA GLY A 336 5.19 -12.35 -3.03
C GLY A 336 6.05 -12.09 -4.27
N THR A 337 6.80 -13.08 -4.75
CA THR A 337 7.62 -13.01 -5.97
C THR A 337 6.76 -12.89 -7.22
N ALA A 338 5.65 -13.62 -7.31
CA ALA A 338 4.72 -13.49 -8.44
C ALA A 338 4.12 -12.08 -8.50
N ILE A 339 3.69 -11.53 -7.36
CA ILE A 339 3.23 -10.15 -7.27
C ILE A 339 4.34 -9.16 -7.61
N PHE A 340 5.55 -9.38 -7.08
CA PHE A 340 6.72 -8.55 -7.36
C PHE A 340 7.00 -8.46 -8.85
N LEU A 341 7.03 -9.60 -9.54
CA LEU A 341 7.29 -9.69 -10.97
C LEU A 341 6.16 -9.04 -11.78
N VAL A 342 4.90 -9.31 -11.46
CA VAL A 342 3.75 -8.64 -12.08
C VAL A 342 3.84 -7.12 -11.93
N ASN A 343 4.18 -6.63 -10.73
CA ASN A 343 4.32 -5.20 -10.50
C ASN A 343 5.53 -4.59 -11.21
N ILE A 344 6.63 -5.32 -11.36
CA ILE A 344 7.79 -4.87 -12.13
C ILE A 344 7.44 -4.76 -13.61
N ASP A 345 6.77 -5.77 -14.18
CA ASP A 345 6.36 -5.75 -15.58
C ASP A 345 5.41 -4.58 -15.85
N LEU A 346 4.49 -4.27 -14.92
CA LEU A 346 3.61 -3.08 -15.01
C LEU A 346 4.37 -1.74 -14.96
N ILE A 347 5.61 -1.70 -14.48
CA ILE A 347 6.44 -0.49 -14.35
C ILE A 347 7.42 -0.31 -15.53
N ILE A 348 7.84 -1.39 -16.19
CA ILE A 348 8.89 -1.40 -17.24
C ILE A 348 8.31 -1.44 -18.67
N LEU A 349 7.00 -1.24 -18.84
CA LEU A 349 6.34 -1.24 -20.16
C LEU A 349 6.31 0.12 -20.85
#